data_AF-A0A2W5SGZ2-F1
#
_entry.id   AF-A0A2W5SGZ2-F1
#
_cell.length_a   1.000
_cell.length_b   1.000
_cell.length_c   1.000
_cell.angle_alpha   90.00
_cell.angle_beta   90.00
_cell.angle_gamma   90.00
#
_symmetry.space_group_name_H-M   'P 1'
#
loop_
_entity.id
_entity.type
_entity.pdbx_description
1 polymer ?
#
loop_
_entity_poly.entity_id
_entity_poly.type
_entity_poly.pdbx_seq_one_letter_code
_entity_poly.pdbx_strand_id
1 'polypeptide(L)' 'MLGIAIPAHNEEEHIAAAVAAAISAGRHASLGGEPCEVVVALDACTDATGVLARAAGARTVEVDA' A
#
# COMPACT_ATOMS: atom_id res chain seq x y z
N MET A 1 -17.06 -0.98 1.53
CA MET A 1 -15.64 -0.57 1.69
C MET A 1 -14.78 -1.59 0.98
N LEU A 2 -13.80 -1.16 0.17
CA LEU A 2 -12.86 -2.03 -0.53
C LEU A 2 -11.48 -1.96 0.13
N GLY A 3 -10.81 -3.11 0.24
CA GLY A 3 -9.42 -3.19 0.69
C GLY A 3 -8.49 -3.55 -0.47
N ILE A 4 -7.37 -2.86 -0.57
CA ILE A 4 -6.26 -3.21 -1.47
C ILE A 4 -5.10 -3.65 -0.60
N ALA A 5 -4.70 -4.92 -0.72
CA ALA A 5 -3.56 -5.48 0.00
C ALA A 5 -2.34 -5.54 -0.92
N ILE A 6 -1.20 -5.01 -0.44
CA ILE A 6 0.10 -5.05 -1.12
C ILE A 6 1.09 -5.75 -0.19
N PRO A 7 1.44 -7.03 -0.43
CA PRO A 7 2.58 -7.64 0.25
C PRO A 7 3.88 -7.00 -0.26
N ALA A 8 4.85 -6.79 0.62
CA ALA A 8 6.15 -6.23 0.27
C ALA A 8 7.27 -6.85 1.12
N HIS A 9 8.41 -7.15 0.47
CA HIS A 9 9.64 -7.64 1.09
C HIS A 9 10.84 -6.95 0.45
N ASN A 10 11.33 -5.88 1.07
CA ASN A 10 12.44 -5.05 0.55
C ASN A 10 12.19 -4.47 -0.87
N GLU A 11 11.10 -3.72 -1.02
CA GLU A 11 10.61 -3.12 -2.27
C GLU A 11 10.76 -1.58 -2.28
N GLU A 12 11.79 -1.02 -1.63
CA GLU A 12 11.94 0.44 -1.47
C GLU A 12 11.94 1.22 -2.80
N GLU A 13 12.41 0.61 -3.89
CA GLU A 13 12.45 1.24 -5.22
C GLU A 13 11.05 1.42 -5.85
N HIS A 14 10.06 0.64 -5.42
CA HIS A 14 8.78 0.52 -6.14
C HIS A 14 7.54 0.76 -5.26
N ILE A 15 7.65 0.54 -3.95
CA ILE A 15 6.49 0.52 -3.06
C ILE A 15 5.71 1.84 -3.06
N ALA A 16 6.39 2.98 -3.14
CA ALA A 16 5.74 4.29 -3.19
C ALA A 16 4.88 4.44 -4.46
N ALA A 17 5.40 4.01 -5.61
CA ALA A 17 4.67 4.07 -6.88
C ALA A 17 3.48 3.11 -6.89
N ALA A 18 3.65 1.90 -6.34
CA ALA A 18 2.57 0.92 -6.22
C ALA A 18 1.42 1.43 -5.33
N VAL A 19 1.72 2.01 -4.18
CA VAL A 19 0.72 2.62 -3.29
C VAL A 19 0.01 3.78 -3.97
N ALA A 20 0.73 4.67 -4.65
CA ALA A 20 0.13 5.79 -5.38
C ALA A 20 -0.82 5.32 -6.49
N ALA A 21 -0.44 4.27 -7.24
CA ALA A 21 -1.30 3.68 -8.27
C ALA A 21 -2.57 3.05 -7.67
N ALA A 22 -2.44 2.32 -6.55
CA ALA A 22 -3.58 1.74 -5.84
C ALA A 22 -4.55 2.81 -5.31
N ILE A 23 -4.04 3.89 -4.73
CA ILE A 23 -4.86 5.02 -4.27
C ILE A 23 -5.58 5.69 -5.45
N SER A 24 -4.88 5.88 -6.58
CA SER A 24 -5.48 6.43 -7.80
C SER A 24 -6.64 5.56 -8.31
N ALA A 25 -6.43 4.24 -8.36
CA ALA A 25 -7.47 3.28 -8.73
C ALA A 25 -8.65 3.31 -7.76
N GLY A 26 -8.40 3.39 -6.45
CA GLY A 26 -9.43 3.48 -5.41
C GLY A 26 -10.25 4.77 -5.44
N ARG A 27 -9.80 5.80 -6.17
CA ARG A 27 -10.54 7.07 -6.39
C ARG A 27 -11.28 7.09 -7.73
N HIS A 28 -11.26 6.00 -8.50
CA HIS A 28 -11.84 5.97 -9.83
C HIS A 28 -13.36 6.19 -9.79
N ALA A 29 -13.88 7.05 -10.67
CA ALA A 29 -15.29 7.48 -10.64
C ALA A 29 -16.29 6.32 -10.79
N SER A 30 -15.91 5.24 -11.49
CA SER A 30 -16.76 4.05 -11.64
C SER A 30 -17.00 3.29 -10.33
N LEU A 31 -16.23 3.58 -9.27
CA LEU A 31 -16.46 3.03 -7.93
C LEU A 31 -17.60 3.75 -7.19
N GLY A 32 -18.17 4.82 -7.75
CA GLY A 32 -19.36 5.47 -7.20
C GLY A 32 -19.18 6.07 -5.81
N GLY A 33 -17.94 6.41 -5.44
CA GLY A 33 -17.60 6.94 -4.11
C GLY A 33 -17.39 5.86 -3.03
N GLU A 34 -17.34 4.58 -3.41
CA GLU A 34 -17.00 3.49 -2.50
C GLU A 34 -15.61 3.69 -1.86
N PRO A 35 -15.50 3.81 -0.51
CA PRO A 35 -14.22 4.01 0.15
C PRO A 35 -13.25 2.85 -0.10
N CYS A 36 -12.00 3.19 -0.44
CA CYS A 36 -10.90 2.26 -0.63
C CYS A 36 -9.78 2.53 0.38
N GLU A 37 -9.30 1.49 1.05
CA GLU A 37 -8.14 1.53 1.93
C GLU A 37 -7.00 0.70 1.35
N VAL A 38 -5.79 1.27 1.30
CA VAL A 38 -4.57 0.56 0.88
C VAL A 38 -3.79 0.14 2.12
N VAL A 39 -3.55 -1.17 2.24
CA VAL A 39 -2.76 -1.76 3.32
C VAL A 39 -1.53 -2.45 2.72
N VAL A 40 -0.35 -2.08 3.19
CA VAL A 40 0.91 -2.76 2.86
C VAL A 40 1.28 -3.72 3.98
N ALA A 41 1.36 -5.01 3.67
CA ALA A 41 1.85 -6.04 4.58
C ALA A 41 3.36 -6.16 4.41
N LEU A 42 4.11 -5.77 5.45
CA LEU A 42 5.56 -5.74 5.47
C LEU A 42 6.07 -7.09 5.98
N ASP A 43 6.65 -7.87 5.07
CA ASP A 43 7.24 -9.17 5.35
C ASP A 43 8.74 -8.98 5.60
N ALA A 44 9.16 -8.96 6.87
CA ALA A 44 10.57 -8.90 7.28
C ALA A 44 11.44 -7.86 6.53
N CYS A 45 10.87 -6.70 6.19
CA CYS A 45 11.61 -5.65 5.48
C CYS A 45 12.73 -5.08 6.34
N THR A 46 13.92 -4.98 5.75
CA THR A 46 15.14 -4.44 6.35
C THR A 46 15.59 -3.11 5.73
N ASP A 47 14.85 -2.64 4.73
CA ASP A 47 15.12 -1.45 3.93
C ASP A 47 14.09 -0.33 4.21
N ALA A 48 14.02 0.69 3.34
CA ALA A 48 13.10 1.81 3.52
C ALA A 48 11.64 1.51 3.12
N THR A 49 11.28 0.27 2.74
CA THR A 49 9.95 -0.09 2.22
C THR A 49 8.82 0.40 3.12
N GLY A 50 8.90 0.10 4.42
CA GLY A 50 7.85 0.47 5.37
C GLY A 50 7.74 1.99 5.59
N VAL A 51 8.83 2.73 5.45
CA VAL A 51 8.82 4.20 5.55
C VAL A 51 8.17 4.81 4.31
N LEU A 52 8.59 4.34 3.13
CA LEU A 52 8.09 4.84 1.85
C LEU A 52 6.62 4.49 1.62
N ALA A 53 6.17 3.30 2.04
CA ALA A 53 4.76 2.91 2.00
C ALA A 53 3.87 3.84 2.85
N ARG A 54 4.27 4.10 4.11
CA ARG A 54 3.54 5.01 5.01
C ARG A 54 3.52 6.43 4.44
N ALA A 55 4.66 6.92 3.95
CA ALA A 55 4.77 8.25 3.35
C ALA A 55 3.90 8.41 2.08
N ALA A 56 3.74 7.34 1.31
CA ALA A 56 2.86 7.31 0.13
C ALA A 56 1.36 7.23 0.48
N GLY A 57 1.00 7.08 1.77
CA GLY A 57 -0.38 7.12 2.25
C GLY A 57 -1.02 5.76 2.48
N ALA A 58 -0.25 4.67 2.43
CA ALA A 58 -0.76 3.36 2.84
C ALA A 58 -0.78 3.23 4.36
N ARG A 59 -1.77 2.49 4.88
CA ARG A 59 -1.65 1.86 6.19
C ARG A 59 -0.65 0.72 6.06
N THR A 60 0.20 0.50 7.05
CA THR A 60 1.14 -0.63 7.03
C THR A 60 0.92 -1.53 8.23
N VAL A 61 1.22 -2.82 8.03
CA VAL A 61 1.15 -3.87 9.05
C VAL A 61 2.40 -4.73 8.90
N GLU A 62 3.15 -4.88 9.98
CA GLU A 62 4.21 -5.89 10.03
C GLU A 62 3.55 -7.27 10.13
N VAL A 63 4.00 -8.22 9.33
CA VAL A 63 3.53 -9.61 9.39
C VAL A 63 4.69 -10.52 9.77
N ASP A 64 4.44 -11.44 10.71
CA ASP A 64 5.37 -12.51 11.03
C ASP A 64 5.05 -13.71 10.13
N ALA A 65 6.01 -14.11 9.29
CA ALA A 65 5.94 -15.33 8.48
C ALA A 65 6.36 -16.57 9.27
#